data_AF-A0A101ECY3-F1
#
_entry.id   AF-A0A101ECY3-F1
#
_cell.length_a   1.000
_cell.length_b   1.000
_cell.length_c   1.000
_cell.angle_alpha   90.00
_cell.angle_beta   90.00
_cell.angle_gamma   90.00
#
_symmetry.space_group_name_H-M   'P 1'
#
loop_
_entity.id
_entity.type
_entity.pdbx_description
1 polymer ?
#
loop_
_entity_poly.entity_id
_entity_poly.type
_entity_poly.pdbx_seq_one_letter_code
_entity_poly.pdbx_strand_id
1 'polypeptide(L)'
;MVERIVFSLDRLNLPAVKDEGEERKVKEEQKVEGGSFLDLLKEGIKKVNELEKDADKMAQKLATGELEDIHELTIAVRKAELAVRLLTEIRNRIVDAYDRLTRLT
;
A
#
# COMPACT_ATOMS: atom_id res chain seq x y z
N MET A 1 66.83 -33.68 -34.24
CA MET A 1 65.61 -34.38 -33.77
C MET A 1 65.50 -34.27 -32.25
N VAL A 2 65.29 -33.07 -31.71
CA VAL A 2 64.88 -32.90 -30.29
C VAL A 2 64.17 -31.57 -29.97
N GLU A 3 63.94 -30.68 -30.95
CA GLU A 3 63.17 -29.43 -30.78
C GLU A 3 61.64 -29.64 -30.68
N ARG A 4 61.18 -30.64 -29.92
CA ARG A 4 59.76 -30.95 -29.76
C ARG A 4 59.28 -30.97 -28.31
N ILE A 5 60.06 -30.39 -27.39
CA ILE A 5 59.72 -30.36 -25.96
C ILE A 5 59.34 -28.94 -25.46
N VAL A 6 59.46 -27.90 -26.30
CA VAL A 6 59.05 -26.53 -25.92
C VAL A 6 57.62 -26.17 -26.39
N PHE A 7 56.86 -27.13 -26.92
CA PHE A 7 55.52 -26.87 -27.48
C PHE A 7 54.36 -27.42 -26.62
N SER A 8 54.41 -27.24 -25.30
CA SER A 8 53.25 -27.56 -24.44
C SER A 8 53.07 -26.62 -23.25
N LEU A 9 53.45 -25.34 -23.38
CA LEU A 9 53.09 -24.32 -22.40
C LEU A 9 52.28 -23.13 -22.97
N ASP A 10 51.92 -23.16 -24.26
CA ASP A 10 51.13 -22.10 -24.92
C ASP A 10 49.63 -22.44 -25.10
N ARG A 11 49.10 -23.41 -24.35
CA ARG A 11 47.66 -23.75 -24.41
C ARG A 11 47.01 -23.98 -23.05
N LEU A 12 47.40 -23.18 -22.06
CA LEU A 12 46.61 -23.07 -20.83
C LEU A 12 46.28 -21.61 -20.51
N ASN A 13 45.82 -20.86 -21.51
CA ASN A 13 44.85 -19.80 -21.23
C ASN A 13 43.51 -20.48 -20.96
N LEU A 14 43.38 -21.05 -19.76
CA LEU A 14 42.07 -21.43 -19.24
C LEU A 14 41.23 -20.14 -19.24
N PRO A 15 40.07 -20.08 -19.92
CA PRO A 15 39.07 -19.12 -19.49
C PRO A 15 38.84 -19.42 -18.02
N ALA A 16 39.05 -18.43 -17.15
CA ALA A 16 38.61 -18.53 -15.78
C ALA A 16 37.15 -18.99 -15.83
N VAL A 17 36.93 -20.26 -15.46
CA VAL A 17 35.61 -20.77 -15.14
C VAL A 17 35.23 -19.94 -13.92
N LYS A 18 34.53 -18.82 -14.19
CA LYS A 18 33.76 -18.13 -13.17
C LYS A 18 32.76 -19.17 -12.73
N ASP A 19 33.12 -19.81 -11.63
CA ASP A 19 32.30 -20.74 -10.89
C ASP A 19 30.88 -20.18 -10.89
N GLU A 20 30.01 -20.87 -11.62
CA GLU A 20 28.59 -20.59 -11.70
C GLU A 20 27.96 -21.04 -10.38
N GLY A 21 28.44 -20.47 -9.27
CA GLY A 21 27.65 -20.32 -8.07
C GLY A 21 26.69 -19.18 -8.34
N GLU A 22 25.50 -19.52 -8.85
CA GLU A 22 24.35 -18.64 -8.79
C GLU A 22 24.19 -18.18 -7.34
N GLU A 23 24.78 -17.05 -7.01
CA GLU A 23 24.32 -16.20 -5.93
C GLU A 23 22.85 -15.99 -6.24
N ARG A 24 22.00 -16.76 -5.55
CA ARG A 24 20.57 -16.51 -5.46
C ARG A 24 20.47 -15.10 -4.92
N LYS A 25 20.44 -14.12 -5.83
CA LYS A 25 19.93 -12.78 -5.57
C LYS A 25 18.57 -13.04 -4.96
N VAL A 26 18.51 -12.87 -3.64
CA VAL A 26 17.27 -12.84 -2.89
C VAL A 26 16.41 -11.88 -3.68
N LYS A 27 15.40 -12.43 -4.35
CA LYS A 27 14.42 -11.67 -5.12
C LYS A 27 14.04 -10.52 -4.22
N GLU A 28 14.30 -9.30 -4.70
CA GLU A 28 13.80 -8.08 -4.09
C GLU A 28 12.39 -8.37 -3.62
N GLU A 29 12.18 -8.20 -2.32
CA GLU A 29 10.87 -8.22 -1.70
C GLU A 29 9.96 -7.46 -2.65
N GLN A 30 8.99 -8.17 -3.22
CA GLN A 30 7.94 -7.55 -4.01
C GLN A 30 7.34 -6.50 -3.09
N LYS A 31 7.74 -5.24 -3.31
CA LYS A 31 7.16 -4.09 -2.64
C LYS A 31 5.69 -4.16 -2.99
N VAL A 32 4.91 -4.66 -2.04
CA VAL A 32 3.48 -4.87 -2.19
C VAL A 32 2.92 -3.54 -2.69
N GLU A 33 2.43 -3.50 -3.93
CA GLU A 33 1.85 -2.30 -4.56
C GLU A 33 0.49 -1.91 -3.93
N GLY A 34 0.21 -2.40 -2.71
CA GLY A 34 -0.78 -1.79 -1.84
C GLY A 34 -0.11 -0.63 -1.12
N GLY A 35 -0.60 0.58 -1.33
CA GLY A 35 -0.14 1.78 -0.61
C GLY A 35 -0.03 1.51 0.89
N SER A 36 0.84 2.27 1.59
CA SER A 36 1.05 2.04 3.02
C SER A 36 -0.30 2.12 3.74
N PHE A 37 -0.46 1.37 4.83
CA PHE A 37 -1.69 1.46 5.64
C PHE A 37 -2.05 2.90 6.03
N LEU A 38 -1.02 3.74 6.26
CA LEU A 38 -1.18 5.16 6.51
C LEU A 38 -1.83 5.90 5.33
N ASP A 39 -1.52 5.52 4.09
CA ASP A 39 -2.11 6.10 2.89
C ASP A 39 -3.57 5.70 2.73
N LEU A 40 -3.91 4.43 2.97
CA LEU A 40 -5.29 3.96 2.99
C LEU A 40 -6.12 4.67 4.08
N LEU A 41 -5.54 4.88 5.26
CA LEU A 41 -6.18 5.61 6.34
C LEU A 41 -6.42 7.08 5.96
N LYS A 42 -5.42 7.74 5.37
CA LYS A 42 -5.54 9.12 4.88
C LYS A 42 -6.62 9.23 3.81
N GLU A 43 -6.68 8.28 2.88
CA GLU A 43 -7.71 8.22 1.86
C GLU A 43 -9.10 8.02 2.48
N GLY A 44 -9.24 7.11 3.45
CA GLY A 44 -10.48 6.91 4.19
C GLY A 44 -10.97 8.17 4.91
N ILE A 45 -10.06 8.91 5.57
CA ILE A 45 -10.39 10.20 6.21
C ILE A 45 -10.87 11.21 5.16
N LYS A 46 -10.17 11.34 4.03
CA LYS A 46 -10.60 12.22 2.94
C LYS A 46 -11.99 11.83 2.44
N LYS A 47 -12.26 10.54 2.29
CA LYS A 47 -13.53 10.02 1.81
C LYS A 47 -14.68 10.33 2.76
N VAL A 48 -14.46 10.18 4.07
CA VAL A 48 -15.46 10.57 5.09
C VAL A 48 -15.79 12.05 4.98
N ASN A 49 -14.78 12.92 4.87
CA ASN A 49 -14.97 14.36 4.73
C ASN A 49 -15.66 14.74 3.40
N GLU A 50 -15.43 14.01 2.31
CA GLU A 50 -16.21 14.17 1.07
C GLU A 50 -17.68 13.83 1.29
N LEU A 51 -17.98 12.70 1.92
CA LEU A 51 -19.35 12.25 2.19
C LEU A 51 -20.11 13.23 3.09
N GLU A 52 -19.46 13.77 4.12
CA GLU A 52 -20.05 14.81 4.98
C GLU A 52 -20.37 16.08 4.17
N LYS A 53 -19.42 16.57 3.37
CA LYS A 53 -19.64 17.76 2.52
C LYS A 53 -20.75 17.56 1.50
N ASP A 54 -20.86 16.36 0.93
CA ASP A 54 -21.91 16.06 -0.03
C ASP A 54 -23.28 16.03 0.67
N ALA A 55 -23.37 15.43 1.86
CA ALA A 55 -24.58 15.47 2.68
C ALA A 55 -24.98 16.91 3.05
N ASP A 56 -24.03 17.75 3.46
CA ASP A 56 -24.26 19.16 3.78
C ASP A 56 -24.76 19.96 2.57
N LYS A 57 -24.16 19.75 1.39
CA LYS A 57 -24.62 20.38 0.15
C LYS A 57 -26.04 19.97 -0.20
N MET A 58 -26.37 18.69 -0.06
CA MET A 58 -27.74 18.21 -0.30
C MET A 58 -28.73 18.80 0.71
N ALA A 59 -28.33 18.93 1.98
CA ALA A 59 -29.14 19.55 3.01
C ALA A 59 -29.42 21.02 2.70
N GLN A 60 -28.41 21.75 2.23
CA GLN A 60 -28.56 23.14 1.78
C GLN A 60 -29.53 23.25 0.60
N LYS A 61 -29.38 22.40 -0.43
CA LYS A 61 -30.28 22.39 -1.59
C LYS A 61 -31.72 22.04 -1.21
N LEU A 62 -31.93 21.12 -0.27
CA LEU A 62 -33.26 20.80 0.24
C LEU A 62 -33.86 22.01 0.97
N ALA A 63 -33.07 22.71 1.77
CA ALA A 63 -33.52 23.91 2.49
C ALA A 63 -33.82 25.10 1.57
N THR A 64 -33.15 25.23 0.43
CA THR A 64 -33.45 26.26 -0.59
C THR A 64 -34.60 25.86 -1.52
N GLY A 65 -35.11 24.63 -1.41
CA GLY A 65 -36.17 24.10 -2.28
C GLY A 65 -35.67 23.66 -3.66
N GLU A 66 -34.35 23.61 -3.88
CA GLU A 66 -33.72 23.13 -5.11
C GLU A 66 -33.64 21.59 -5.19
N LEU A 67 -33.76 20.91 -4.04
CA LEU A 67 -33.85 19.46 -3.94
C LEU A 67 -35.29 19.09 -3.57
N GLU A 68 -36.00 18.36 -4.43
CA GLU A 68 -37.32 17.81 -4.10
C GLU A 68 -37.23 16.44 -3.39
N ASP A 69 -36.11 15.73 -3.57
CA ASP A 69 -35.95 14.36 -3.09
C ASP A 69 -35.20 14.28 -1.75
N ILE A 70 -35.96 14.19 -0.66
CA ILE A 70 -35.44 13.96 0.69
C ILE A 70 -34.79 12.58 0.87
N HIS A 71 -35.10 11.61 0.01
CA HIS A 71 -34.56 10.25 0.07
C HIS A 71 -33.06 10.26 -0.26
N GLU A 72 -32.64 11.02 -1.27
CA GLU A 72 -31.23 11.16 -1.63
C GLU A 72 -30.41 11.78 -0.49
N LEU A 73 -30.93 12.85 0.13
CA LEU A 73 -30.30 13.43 1.32
C LEU A 73 -30.19 12.40 2.45
N THR A 74 -31.26 11.68 2.72
CA THR A 74 -31.26 10.66 3.79
C THR A 74 -30.22 9.59 3.52
N ILE A 75 -30.09 9.11 2.27
CA ILE A 75 -29.07 8.15 1.88
C ILE A 75 -27.67 8.73 2.08
N ALA A 76 -27.45 9.98 1.66
CA ALA A 76 -26.14 10.63 1.78
C ALA A 76 -25.71 10.76 3.24
N VAL A 77 -26.62 11.22 4.11
CA VAL A 77 -26.40 11.31 5.56
C VAL A 77 -26.07 9.93 6.13
N ARG A 78 -26.84 8.89 5.79
CA ARG A 78 -26.57 7.52 6.26
C ARG A 78 -25.21 6.99 5.81
N LYS A 79 -24.79 7.30 4.58
CA LYS A 79 -23.45 6.93 4.08
C LYS A 79 -22.36 7.62 4.89
N ALA A 80 -22.50 8.92 5.14
CA ALA A 80 -21.54 9.67 5.96
C ALA A 80 -21.46 9.10 7.39
N GLU A 81 -22.60 8.89 8.05
CA GLU A 81 -22.67 8.29 9.40
C GLU A 81 -21.98 6.93 9.47
N LEU A 82 -22.23 6.04 8.51
CA LEU A 82 -21.63 4.72 8.46
C LEU A 82 -20.11 4.80 8.24
N ALA A 83 -19.66 5.69 7.35
CA ALA A 83 -18.25 5.87 7.06
C ALA A 83 -17.47 6.40 8.28
N VAL A 84 -18.05 7.34 9.03
CA VAL A 84 -17.47 7.85 10.29
C VAL A 84 -17.34 6.74 11.34
N ARG A 85 -18.38 5.90 11.49
CA ARG A 85 -18.35 4.76 12.42
C ARG A 85 -17.23 3.79 12.05
N LEU A 86 -17.14 3.43 10.77
CA LEU A 86 -16.09 2.54 10.28
C LEU A 86 -14.69 3.11 10.55
N LEU A 87 -14.48 4.40 10.25
CA LEU A 87 -13.20 5.07 10.50
C LEU A 87 -12.84 5.08 11.99
N THR A 88 -13.83 5.27 12.86
CA THR A 88 -13.63 5.25 14.31
C THR A 88 -13.21 3.86 14.80
N GLU A 89 -13.83 2.80 14.28
CA GLU A 89 -13.41 1.43 14.58
C GLU A 89 -11.96 1.17 14.15
N ILE A 90 -11.59 1.61 12.94
CA ILE A 90 -10.21 1.49 12.45
C ILE A 90 -9.26 2.26 13.36
N ARG A 91 -9.58 3.51 13.72
CA ARG A 91 -8.80 4.34 14.65
C ARG A 91 -8.56 3.60 15.96
N ASN A 92 -9.62 3.03 16.56
CA ASN A 92 -9.53 2.29 17.81
C ASN A 92 -8.57 1.08 17.66
N ARG A 93 -8.65 0.33 16.56
CA ARG A 93 -7.75 -0.81 16.33
C ARG A 93 -6.29 -0.44 16.15
N ILE A 94 -6.01 0.72 15.56
CA ILE A 94 -4.64 1.23 15.44
C ILE A 94 -4.09 1.59 16.82
N VAL A 95 -4.89 2.30 17.63
CA VAL A 95 -4.50 2.66 19.01
C VAL A 95 -4.27 1.39 19.84
N ASP A 96 -5.19 0.42 19.77
CA ASP A 96 -5.04 -0.87 20.45
C ASP A 96 -3.77 -1.61 20.01
N ALA A 97 -3.45 -1.59 18.71
CA ALA A 97 -2.25 -2.24 18.18
C ALA A 97 -0.98 -1.55 18.68
N TYR A 98 -0.96 -0.22 18.70
CA TYR A 98 0.14 0.57 19.26
C TYR A 98 0.35 0.25 20.75
N ASP A 99 -0.72 0.30 21.55
CA ASP A 99 -0.67 -0.02 22.98
C ASP A 99 -0.17 -1.44 23.26
N ARG A 100 -0.57 -2.42 22.44
CA ARG A 100 -0.08 -3.80 22.55
C ARG A 100 1.42 -3.92 22.29
N LEU A 101 1.94 -3.22 21.29
CA LEU A 101 3.37 -3.22 21.00
C LEU A 101 4.18 -2.60 22.15
N THR A 102 3.70 -1.52 22.77
CA THR A 102 4.37 -0.87 23.90
C THR A 102 4.33 -1.70 25.18
N ARG A 103 3.29 -2.51 25.40
CA ARG A 103 3.20 -3.37 26.60
C ARG A 103 4.00 -4.67 26.51
N LEU A 104 4.39 -5.08 25.30
CA LEU A 104 5.21 -6.28 25.06
C LEU A 104 6.71 -6.00 25.18
N THR A 105 7.14 -4.74 25.12
CA THR A 105 8.52 -4.28 25.35
C THR A 105 8.71 -3.77 26.77
#